data_AF-A0A979GNS0-F1
#
_entry.id   AF-A0A979GNS0-F1
#
_cell.length_a   1.000
_cell.length_b   1.000
_cell.length_c   1.000
_cell.angle_alpha   90.00
_cell.angle_beta   90.00
_cell.angle_gamma   90.00
#
_symmetry.space_group_name_H-M   'P 1'
#
loop_
_entity.id
_entity.type
_entity.pdbx_description
1 polymer ?
#
loop_
_entity_poly.entity_id
_entity_poly.type
_entity_poly.pdbx_seq_one_letter_code
_entity_poly.pdbx_strand_id
1 'polypeptide(L)'
;MKDKLPYITSTYFISLIKAYLQGHKTKPEILAETADLLPPAAHHEVSQLLTAAAHQMNDAFYADIVDSIQHTSGTVPTRKGLIHHLEALLNKQISVQELLDWATWYTLEEDQLSAGIMDDFAVEYFCFDFLPAHHAELTDAQFRQVLQLFRAIPENTLKEKIALALIIDKERQHFLYFLRSFLEQPQHTDALNTYLMAKFGMDHRSFPYIQELLAIQSQPEKLEALLEKARLSAV
;
A
#
# COMPACT_ATOMS: atom_id res chain seq x y z
N MET A 1 11.62 45.84 -3.76
CA MET A 1 12.25 45.13 -2.63
C MET A 1 12.20 43.65 -2.98
N LYS A 2 13.35 42.96 -2.98
CA LYS A 2 13.43 41.54 -3.31
C LYS A 2 12.79 40.75 -2.17
N ASP A 3 11.73 40.00 -2.47
CA ASP A 3 11.20 39.00 -1.56
C ASP A 3 12.33 38.04 -1.21
N LYS A 4 12.74 38.05 0.05
CA LYS A 4 13.71 37.09 0.57
C LYS A 4 13.01 35.74 0.54
N LEU A 5 13.38 34.90 -0.42
CA LEU A 5 13.09 33.47 -0.37
C LEU A 5 13.40 32.97 1.05
N PRO A 6 12.52 32.14 1.66
CA PRO A 6 12.79 31.57 2.97
C PRO A 6 14.18 30.91 2.99
N TYR A 7 14.83 30.89 4.15
CA TYR A 7 16.16 30.33 4.28
C TYR A 7 16.10 28.81 4.02
N ILE A 8 16.38 28.39 2.79
CA ILE A 8 16.32 26.99 2.36
C ILE A 8 17.55 26.26 2.90
N THR A 9 17.32 25.18 3.62
CA THR A 9 18.34 24.31 4.22
C THR A 9 18.18 22.86 3.75
N SER A 10 19.17 22.00 4.00
CA SER A 10 19.04 20.55 3.81
C SER A 10 17.80 19.99 4.52
N THR A 11 17.46 20.50 5.71
CA THR A 11 16.25 20.12 6.46
C THR A 11 14.95 20.32 5.69
N TYR A 12 14.85 21.37 4.87
CA TYR A 12 13.68 21.62 4.04
C TYR A 12 13.49 20.50 3.01
N PHE A 13 14.55 20.17 2.27
CA PHE A 13 14.51 19.08 1.29
C PHE A 13 14.27 17.71 1.93
N ILE A 14 14.94 17.42 3.05
CA ILE A 14 14.71 16.19 3.83
C ILE A 14 13.23 16.08 4.24
N SER A 15 12.64 17.18 4.71
CA SER A 15 11.23 17.20 5.13
C SER A 15 10.28 16.95 3.96
N LEU A 16 10.56 17.53 2.79
CA LEU A 16 9.78 17.31 1.58
C LEU A 16 9.88 15.87 1.08
N ILE A 17 11.09 15.30 1.06
CA ILE A 17 11.30 13.90 0.66
C ILE A 17 10.55 12.98 1.61
N LYS A 18 10.71 13.14 2.94
CA LYS A 18 9.97 12.34 3.92
C LYS A 18 8.46 12.51 3.79
N ALA A 19 7.97 13.74 3.58
CA ALA A 19 6.54 13.99 3.37
C ALA A 19 6.01 13.27 2.12
N TYR A 20 6.78 13.23 1.03
CA TYR A 20 6.44 12.46 -0.16
C TYR A 20 6.43 10.96 0.14
N LEU A 21 7.52 10.41 0.67
CA LEU A 21 7.68 8.98 0.93
C LEU A 21 6.64 8.42 1.92
N GLN A 22 6.29 9.18 2.96
CA GLN A 22 5.24 8.80 3.91
C GLN A 22 3.82 8.92 3.34
N GLY A 23 3.68 9.56 2.18
CA GLY A 23 2.43 9.84 1.49
C GLY A 23 1.68 11.08 1.99
N HIS A 24 2.30 11.91 2.84
CA HIS A 24 1.72 13.19 3.28
C HIS A 24 1.61 14.22 2.14
N LYS A 25 2.39 14.05 1.08
CA LYS A 25 2.32 14.83 -0.15
C LYS A 25 2.41 13.93 -1.36
N THR A 26 1.61 14.23 -2.37
CA THR A 26 1.69 13.63 -3.70
C THR A 26 2.73 14.35 -4.55
N LYS A 27 3.15 13.72 -5.65
CA LYS A 27 4.08 14.33 -6.62
C LYS A 27 3.58 15.70 -7.13
N PRO A 28 2.31 15.87 -7.58
CA PRO A 28 1.79 17.18 -7.99
C PRO A 28 1.87 18.26 -6.90
N GLU A 29 1.62 17.90 -5.63
CA GLU A 29 1.69 18.85 -4.52
C GLU A 29 3.13 19.30 -4.23
N ILE A 30 4.09 18.37 -4.29
CA ILE A 30 5.51 18.70 -4.18
C ILE A 30 5.91 19.66 -5.31
N LEU A 31 5.54 19.35 -6.55
CA LEU A 31 5.86 20.18 -7.71
C LEU A 31 5.23 21.58 -7.60
N ALA A 32 4.00 21.69 -7.09
CA ALA A 32 3.35 22.97 -6.88
C ALA A 32 4.04 23.80 -5.78
N GLU A 33 4.44 23.18 -4.67
CA GLU A 33 5.12 23.86 -3.55
C GLU A 33 6.53 24.33 -3.92
N THR A 34 7.18 23.62 -4.85
CA THR A 34 8.59 23.84 -5.21
C THR A 34 8.76 24.47 -6.60
N ALA A 35 7.68 24.95 -7.22
CA ALA A 35 7.66 25.50 -8.58
C ALA A 35 8.65 26.67 -8.79
N ASP A 36 8.87 27.49 -7.76
CA ASP A 36 9.79 28.62 -7.79
C ASP A 36 11.26 28.24 -7.50
N LEU A 37 11.50 27.00 -7.06
CA LEU A 37 12.79 26.50 -6.58
C LEU A 37 13.41 25.46 -7.52
N LEU A 38 12.58 24.64 -8.17
CA LEU A 38 13.04 23.57 -9.03
C LEU A 38 13.19 24.07 -10.47
N PRO A 39 14.32 23.80 -11.14
CA PRO A 39 14.35 23.92 -12.59
C PRO A 39 13.33 22.95 -13.20
N PRO A 40 12.78 23.25 -14.39
CA PRO A 40 11.93 22.32 -15.12
C PRO A 40 12.76 21.10 -15.52
N ALA A 41 12.80 20.08 -14.67
CA ALA A 41 13.63 18.89 -14.85
C ALA A 41 12.79 17.67 -15.23
N ALA A 42 13.39 16.81 -16.07
CA ALA A 42 12.80 15.60 -16.64
C ALA A 42 12.81 14.38 -15.68
N HIS A 43 12.95 14.61 -14.38
CA HIS A 43 12.99 13.50 -13.41
C HIS A 43 11.60 12.92 -13.20
N HIS A 44 11.50 11.60 -13.34
CA HIS A 44 10.24 10.88 -13.10
C HIS A 44 9.98 10.67 -11.60
N GLU A 45 11.03 10.61 -10.78
CA GLU A 45 10.97 10.31 -9.35
C GLU A 45 11.24 11.57 -8.49
N VAL A 46 10.44 11.77 -7.45
CA VAL A 46 10.39 13.01 -6.65
C VAL A 46 11.60 13.14 -5.72
N SER A 47 12.06 12.05 -5.12
CA SER A 47 13.22 12.08 -4.23
C SER A 47 14.49 12.45 -4.98
N GLN A 48 14.68 11.96 -6.21
CA GLN A 48 15.78 12.33 -7.10
C GLN A 48 15.70 13.79 -7.53
N LEU A 49 14.49 14.27 -7.88
CA LEU A 49 14.25 15.66 -8.23
C LEU A 49 14.65 16.61 -7.09
N LEU A 50 14.19 16.31 -5.87
CA LEU A 50 14.48 17.12 -4.68
C LEU A 50 15.96 17.04 -4.27
N THR A 51 16.58 15.86 -4.39
CA THR A 51 18.01 15.68 -4.11
C THR A 51 18.88 16.43 -5.10
N ALA A 52 18.56 16.39 -6.39
CA ALA A 52 19.28 17.12 -7.43
C ALA A 52 19.15 18.64 -7.24
N ALA A 53 17.96 19.12 -6.89
CA ALA A 53 17.75 20.54 -6.59
C ALA A 53 18.52 21.00 -5.34
N ALA A 54 18.51 20.19 -4.28
CA ALA A 54 19.29 20.48 -3.08
C ALA A 54 20.79 20.57 -3.38
N HIS A 55 21.30 19.62 -4.18
CA HIS A 55 22.70 19.60 -4.60
C HIS A 55 23.08 20.83 -5.43
N GLN A 56 22.22 21.26 -6.38
CA GLN A 56 22.43 22.49 -7.15
C GLN A 56 22.49 23.76 -6.28
N MET A 57 21.78 23.77 -5.15
CA MET A 57 21.81 24.90 -4.21
C MET A 57 23.05 24.87 -3.31
N ASN A 58 23.45 23.68 -2.84
CA ASN A 58 24.64 23.49 -2.01
C ASN A 58 25.10 22.04 -2.04
N ASP A 59 26.34 21.79 -2.45
CA ASP A 59 26.95 20.45 -2.50
C ASP A 59 26.86 19.71 -1.16
N ALA A 60 26.96 20.42 -0.04
CA ALA A 60 26.89 19.83 1.30
C ALA A 60 25.51 19.25 1.63
N PHE A 61 24.43 19.73 1.00
CA PHE A 61 23.08 19.22 1.27
C PHE A 61 22.89 17.78 0.80
N TYR A 62 23.62 17.35 -0.23
CA TYR A 62 23.52 15.97 -0.72
C TYR A 62 23.90 14.96 0.37
N ALA A 63 25.01 15.21 1.07
CA ALA A 63 25.48 14.32 2.14
C ALA A 63 24.45 14.24 3.30
N ASP A 64 23.90 15.37 3.72
CA ASP A 64 22.86 15.43 4.76
C ASP A 64 21.60 14.67 4.35
N ILE A 65 21.18 14.80 3.09
CA ILE A 65 19.98 14.14 2.55
C ILE A 65 20.17 12.62 2.51
N VAL A 66 21.29 12.15 1.95
CA VAL A 66 21.59 10.72 1.87
C VAL A 66 21.65 10.10 3.27
N ASP A 67 22.38 10.73 4.20
CA ASP A 67 22.47 10.26 5.58
C ASP A 67 21.08 10.21 6.23
N SER A 68 20.26 11.26 6.07
CA SER A 68 18.92 11.28 6.67
C SER A 68 17.91 10.30 6.05
N ILE A 69 18.09 9.87 4.79
CA ILE A 69 17.18 8.93 4.11
C ILE A 69 17.57 7.48 4.42
N GLN A 70 18.87 7.19 4.60
CA GLN A 70 19.36 5.86 4.95
C GLN A 70 18.85 5.36 6.31
N HIS A 71 18.45 6.27 7.20
CA HIS A 71 17.79 5.93 8.46
C HIS A 71 16.28 5.76 8.21
N THR A 72 15.78 4.51 8.21
CA THR A 72 14.43 4.06 7.85
C THR A 72 13.25 4.76 8.56
N SER A 73 13.50 5.50 9.64
CA SER A 73 12.46 6.25 10.32
C SER A 73 11.89 7.37 9.44
N GLY A 74 10.64 7.20 9.02
CA GLY A 74 9.89 8.20 8.27
C GLY A 74 10.17 8.23 6.77
N THR A 75 10.65 7.12 6.21
CA THR A 75 10.78 6.95 4.75
C THR A 75 9.81 5.93 4.18
N VAL A 76 9.00 5.23 4.98
CA VAL A 76 8.03 4.24 4.47
C VAL A 76 6.62 4.83 4.33
N PRO A 77 5.79 4.33 3.38
CA PRO A 77 4.38 4.66 3.29
C PRO A 77 3.65 4.45 4.61
N THR A 78 2.71 5.35 4.91
CA THR A 78 1.85 5.26 6.10
C THR A 78 0.41 5.01 5.68
N ARG A 79 -0.43 4.48 6.59
CA ARG A 79 -1.88 4.36 6.33
C ARG A 79 -2.51 5.69 5.93
N LYS A 80 -2.18 6.78 6.64
CA LYS A 80 -2.65 8.12 6.30
C LYS A 80 -2.19 8.56 4.91
N GLY A 81 -0.94 8.27 4.57
CA GLY A 81 -0.39 8.57 3.26
C GLY A 81 -1.04 7.78 2.14
N LEU A 82 -1.33 6.49 2.37
CA LEU A 82 -2.04 5.65 1.42
C LEU A 82 -3.47 6.15 1.20
N ILE A 83 -4.19 6.49 2.26
CA ILE A 83 -5.53 7.11 2.17
C ILE A 83 -5.46 8.40 1.33
N HIS A 84 -4.49 9.26 1.61
CA HIS A 84 -4.30 10.51 0.88
C HIS A 84 -4.02 10.27 -0.62
N HIS A 85 -3.15 9.33 -0.97
CA HIS A 85 -2.85 9.00 -2.36
C HIS A 85 -4.03 8.36 -3.08
N LEU A 86 -4.81 7.49 -2.41
CA LEU A 86 -6.04 6.93 -2.96
C LEU A 86 -7.10 8.00 -3.21
N GLU A 87 -7.24 8.98 -2.31
CA GLU A 87 -8.11 10.13 -2.52
C GLU A 87 -7.66 10.98 -3.72
N ALA A 88 -6.37 11.27 -3.82
CA ALA A 88 -5.80 12.00 -4.95
C ALA A 88 -6.02 11.27 -6.28
N LEU A 89 -5.83 9.94 -6.31
CA LEU A 89 -6.11 9.10 -7.46
C LEU A 89 -7.58 9.19 -7.88
N LEU A 90 -8.50 9.01 -6.94
CA LEU A 90 -9.94 9.04 -7.19
C LEU A 90 -10.46 10.43 -7.61
N ASN A 91 -9.73 11.48 -7.23
CA ASN A 91 -9.95 12.86 -7.68
C ASN A 91 -9.21 13.21 -8.97
N LYS A 92 -8.51 12.25 -9.61
CA LYS A 92 -7.74 12.42 -10.85
C LYS A 92 -6.59 13.44 -10.73
N GLN A 93 -6.08 13.63 -9.52
CA GLN A 93 -4.93 14.49 -9.26
C GLN A 93 -3.62 13.74 -9.53
N ILE A 94 -3.61 12.42 -9.33
CA ILE A 94 -2.53 11.51 -9.73
C ILE A 94 -3.09 10.37 -10.59
N SER A 95 -2.23 9.73 -11.35
CA SER A 95 -2.49 8.52 -12.12
C SER A 95 -2.24 7.25 -11.29
N VAL A 96 -2.74 6.11 -11.77
CA VAL A 96 -2.43 4.79 -11.18
C VAL A 96 -0.93 4.51 -11.20
N GLN A 97 -0.24 4.92 -12.28
CA GLN A 97 1.22 4.77 -12.37
C GLN A 97 1.93 5.58 -11.29
N GLU A 98 1.52 6.82 -11.03
CA GLU A 98 2.11 7.63 -9.97
C GLU A 98 1.84 7.06 -8.57
N LEU A 99 0.68 6.45 -8.34
CA LEU A 99 0.42 5.72 -7.10
C LEU A 99 1.34 4.50 -6.98
N LEU A 100 1.54 3.74 -8.05
CA LEU A 100 2.42 2.57 -8.08
C LEU A 100 3.88 2.99 -7.81
N ASP A 101 4.38 3.98 -8.54
CA ASP A 101 5.75 4.50 -8.39
C ASP A 101 6.02 4.98 -6.97
N TRP A 102 5.03 5.61 -6.31
CA TRP A 102 5.12 6.00 -4.91
C TRP A 102 5.10 4.80 -3.97
N ALA A 103 4.17 3.85 -4.17
CA ALA A 103 4.00 2.70 -3.27
C ALA A 103 5.20 1.75 -3.30
N THR A 104 5.88 1.65 -4.45
CA THR A 104 7.04 0.78 -4.68
C THR A 104 8.35 1.55 -4.79
N TRP A 105 8.43 2.75 -4.21
CA TRP A 105 9.67 3.55 -4.25
C TRP A 105 10.85 2.79 -3.61
N TYR A 106 10.55 1.95 -2.62
CA TYR A 106 11.50 1.08 -1.95
C TYR A 106 11.63 -0.23 -2.72
N THR A 107 12.80 -0.44 -3.35
CA THR A 107 13.09 -1.69 -4.03
C THR A 107 13.47 -2.75 -3.00
N LEU A 108 12.66 -3.80 -2.89
CA LEU A 108 13.07 -5.03 -2.24
C LEU A 108 13.91 -5.86 -3.22
N GLU A 109 15.05 -6.38 -2.77
CA GLU A 109 15.78 -7.40 -3.54
C GLU A 109 14.91 -8.66 -3.65
N GLU A 110 15.04 -9.42 -4.75
CA GLU A 110 14.15 -10.56 -5.07
C GLU A 110 14.11 -11.66 -3.98
N ASP A 111 15.08 -11.69 -3.07
CA ASP A 111 15.21 -12.64 -1.97
C ASP A 111 14.77 -12.09 -0.60
N GLN A 112 14.35 -10.83 -0.52
CA GLN A 112 13.91 -10.20 0.72
C GLN A 112 12.39 -10.29 0.90
N LEU A 113 11.98 -10.80 2.06
CA LEU A 113 10.59 -10.74 2.47
C LEU A 113 10.22 -9.28 2.78
N SER A 114 9.10 -8.82 2.24
CA SER A 114 8.52 -7.51 2.55
C SER A 114 8.12 -7.36 4.02
N ALA A 115 7.96 -8.48 4.73
CA ALA A 115 7.40 -8.55 6.07
C ALA A 115 8.17 -7.73 7.11
N GLY A 116 7.52 -6.70 7.66
CA GLY A 116 8.02 -5.93 8.80
C GLY A 116 8.87 -4.71 8.44
N ILE A 117 8.76 -4.23 7.20
CA ILE A 117 9.34 -2.97 6.74
C ILE A 117 8.48 -1.78 7.18
N MET A 118 7.16 -1.94 7.14
CA MET A 118 6.20 -0.92 7.57
C MET A 118 5.52 -1.34 8.87
N ASP A 119 5.17 -0.35 9.70
CA ASP A 119 4.44 -0.59 10.96
C ASP A 119 3.03 -1.16 10.72
N ASP A 120 2.43 -0.86 9.56
CA ASP A 120 1.09 -1.31 9.19
C ASP A 120 1.18 -2.39 8.10
N PHE A 121 0.94 -3.63 8.51
CA PHE A 121 1.01 -4.81 7.63
C PHE A 121 0.01 -4.77 6.47
N ALA A 122 -1.15 -4.15 6.63
CA ALA A 122 -2.11 -4.04 5.54
C ALA A 122 -1.63 -3.04 4.48
N VAL A 123 -0.99 -1.95 4.91
CA VAL A 123 -0.35 -0.97 4.02
C VAL A 123 0.84 -1.62 3.30
N GLU A 124 1.67 -2.36 4.03
CA GLU A 124 2.80 -3.11 3.46
C GLU A 124 2.35 -4.08 2.37
N TYR A 125 1.36 -4.93 2.68
CA TYR A 125 0.78 -5.85 1.72
C TYR A 125 0.18 -5.12 0.51
N PHE A 126 -0.52 -4.01 0.74
CA PHE A 126 -1.07 -3.23 -0.37
C PHE A 126 0.02 -2.71 -1.31
N CYS A 127 1.05 -2.09 -0.73
CA CYS A 127 2.11 -1.42 -1.49
C CYS A 127 3.05 -2.41 -2.20
N PHE A 128 3.44 -3.49 -1.55
CA PHE A 128 4.49 -4.39 -2.05
C PHE A 128 3.96 -5.64 -2.75
N ASP A 129 2.77 -6.12 -2.41
CA ASP A 129 2.23 -7.36 -3.00
C ASP A 129 1.01 -7.08 -3.90
N PHE A 130 -0.01 -6.40 -3.37
CA PHE A 130 -1.30 -6.27 -4.03
C PHE A 130 -1.28 -5.30 -5.22
N LEU A 131 -0.87 -4.05 -5.00
CA LEU A 131 -0.89 -3.04 -6.05
C LEU A 131 0.04 -3.42 -7.23
N PRO A 132 1.28 -3.88 -7.02
CA PRO A 132 2.16 -4.26 -8.12
C PRO A 132 1.56 -5.40 -8.96
N ALA A 133 0.95 -6.41 -8.32
CA ALA A 133 0.34 -7.55 -9.00
C ALA A 133 -0.95 -7.20 -9.76
N HIS A 134 -1.75 -6.25 -9.25
CA HIS A 134 -3.13 -6.05 -9.70
C HIS A 134 -3.43 -4.66 -10.28
N HIS A 135 -2.51 -3.70 -10.29
CA HIS A 135 -2.77 -2.31 -10.71
C HIS A 135 -3.41 -2.18 -12.10
N ALA A 136 -3.06 -3.06 -13.05
CA ALA A 136 -3.57 -3.02 -14.42
C ALA A 136 -5.04 -3.47 -14.55
N GLU A 137 -5.55 -4.25 -13.60
CA GLU A 137 -6.93 -4.75 -13.59
C GLU A 137 -7.85 -3.98 -12.64
N LEU A 138 -7.29 -3.13 -11.77
CA LEU A 138 -8.05 -2.33 -10.82
C LEU A 138 -8.85 -1.21 -11.50
N THR A 139 -10.15 -1.18 -11.19
CA THR A 139 -11.09 -0.14 -11.61
C THR A 139 -11.26 0.94 -10.54
N ASP A 140 -11.78 2.11 -10.92
CA ASP A 140 -12.16 3.18 -9.97
C ASP A 140 -13.04 2.67 -8.82
N ALA A 141 -13.96 1.74 -9.11
CA ALA A 141 -14.84 1.15 -8.11
C ALA A 141 -14.05 0.32 -7.08
N GLN A 142 -13.03 -0.41 -7.53
CA GLN A 142 -12.16 -1.19 -6.66
C GLN A 142 -11.23 -0.29 -5.85
N PHE A 143 -10.67 0.78 -6.43
CA PHE A 143 -9.92 1.78 -5.65
C PHE A 143 -10.77 2.47 -4.58
N ARG A 144 -12.06 2.73 -4.83
CA ARG A 144 -12.98 3.23 -3.79
C ARG A 144 -13.16 2.23 -2.65
N GLN A 145 -13.24 0.93 -2.95
CA GLN A 145 -13.33 -0.11 -1.93
C GLN A 145 -12.06 -0.20 -1.10
N VAL A 146 -10.89 -0.15 -1.75
CA VAL A 146 -9.59 -0.08 -1.06
C VAL A 146 -9.54 1.13 -0.12
N LEU A 147 -9.96 2.31 -0.59
CA LEU A 147 -10.00 3.52 0.23
C LEU A 147 -10.94 3.37 1.44
N GLN A 148 -12.11 2.76 1.25
CA GLN A 148 -13.05 2.50 2.35
C GLN A 148 -12.46 1.56 3.39
N LEU A 149 -11.79 0.49 2.95
CA LEU A 149 -11.10 -0.46 3.80
C LEU A 149 -10.03 0.23 4.66
N PHE A 150 -9.17 1.05 4.07
CA PHE A 150 -8.10 1.71 4.83
C PHE A 150 -8.60 2.81 5.78
N ARG A 151 -9.75 3.43 5.48
CA ARG A 151 -10.39 4.43 6.35
C ARG A 151 -11.08 3.83 7.57
N ALA A 152 -11.45 2.55 7.51
CA ALA A 152 -12.02 1.86 8.65
C ALA A 152 -11.01 1.75 9.80
N ILE A 153 -11.50 1.66 11.02
CA ILE A 153 -10.65 1.45 12.19
C ILE A 153 -10.12 0.02 12.11
N PRO A 154 -8.79 -0.21 12.08
CA PRO A 154 -8.25 -1.55 11.95
C PRO A 154 -8.55 -2.37 13.21
N GLU A 155 -9.55 -3.24 13.14
CA GLU A 155 -9.82 -4.23 14.19
C GLU A 155 -8.89 -5.45 14.05
N ASN A 156 -8.55 -5.82 12.81
CA ASN A 156 -7.73 -6.99 12.51
C ASN A 156 -7.06 -6.86 11.13
N THR A 157 -5.74 -6.75 11.10
CA THR A 157 -4.94 -6.58 9.87
C THR A 157 -5.02 -7.79 8.93
N LEU A 158 -5.20 -9.02 9.45
CA LEU A 158 -5.41 -10.21 8.60
C LEU A 158 -6.76 -10.16 7.88
N LYS A 159 -7.81 -9.59 8.52
CA LYS A 159 -9.09 -9.38 7.85
C LYS A 159 -8.97 -8.36 6.72
N GLU A 160 -8.23 -7.28 6.93
CA GLU A 160 -7.94 -6.28 5.90
C GLU A 160 -7.20 -6.90 4.71
N LYS A 161 -6.17 -7.71 4.96
CA LYS A 161 -5.42 -8.42 3.92
C LYS A 161 -6.32 -9.35 3.08
N ILE A 162 -7.19 -10.12 3.74
CA ILE A 162 -8.16 -10.97 3.03
C ILE A 162 -9.12 -10.11 2.23
N ALA A 163 -9.68 -9.05 2.83
CA ALA A 163 -10.63 -8.18 2.16
C ALA A 163 -10.02 -7.51 0.92
N LEU A 164 -8.76 -7.08 0.96
CA LEU A 164 -8.01 -6.59 -0.20
C LEU A 164 -7.95 -7.65 -1.31
N ALA A 165 -7.55 -8.88 -1.01
CA ALA A 165 -7.52 -9.95 -2.02
C ALA A 165 -8.90 -10.23 -2.63
N LEU A 166 -9.97 -10.11 -1.85
CA LEU A 166 -11.35 -10.33 -2.30
C LEU A 166 -11.90 -9.20 -3.19
N ILE A 167 -11.21 -8.05 -3.30
CA ILE A 167 -11.56 -6.98 -4.26
C ILE A 167 -11.33 -7.44 -5.70
N ILE A 168 -10.39 -8.37 -5.92
CA ILE A 168 -10.11 -8.93 -7.22
C ILE A 168 -11.06 -10.09 -7.50
N ASP A 169 -11.90 -9.95 -8.53
CA ASP A 169 -12.92 -10.94 -8.86
C ASP A 169 -12.35 -12.34 -9.11
N LYS A 170 -11.21 -12.41 -9.81
CA LYS A 170 -10.53 -13.67 -10.10
C LYS A 170 -10.01 -14.35 -8.83
N GLU A 171 -9.38 -13.61 -7.93
CA GLU A 171 -8.89 -14.14 -6.66
C GLU A 171 -10.05 -14.55 -5.75
N ARG A 172 -11.13 -13.78 -5.72
CA ARG A 172 -12.37 -14.14 -5.03
C ARG A 172 -12.96 -15.45 -5.53
N GLN A 173 -13.03 -15.65 -6.85
CA GLN A 173 -13.52 -16.90 -7.45
C GLN A 173 -12.61 -18.09 -7.12
N HIS A 174 -11.29 -17.92 -7.21
CA HIS A 174 -10.33 -18.96 -6.82
C HIS A 174 -10.47 -19.34 -5.35
N PHE A 175 -10.59 -18.35 -4.46
CA PHE A 175 -10.76 -18.59 -3.03
C PHE A 175 -12.09 -19.26 -2.72
N LEU A 176 -13.18 -18.83 -3.37
CA LEU A 176 -14.49 -19.46 -3.27
C LEU A 176 -14.44 -20.94 -3.66
N TYR A 177 -13.84 -21.25 -4.82
CA TYR A 177 -13.70 -22.63 -5.29
C TYR A 177 -12.89 -23.49 -4.31
N PHE A 178 -11.77 -22.96 -3.83
CA PHE A 178 -10.93 -23.65 -2.85
C PHE A 178 -11.69 -23.94 -1.56
N LEU A 179 -12.37 -22.94 -0.99
CA LEU A 179 -13.13 -23.11 0.25
C LEU A 179 -14.31 -24.07 0.09
N ARG A 180 -14.98 -24.10 -1.07
CA ARG A 180 -16.00 -25.13 -1.35
C ARG A 180 -15.43 -26.53 -1.29
N SER A 181 -14.30 -26.75 -1.97
CA SER A 181 -13.62 -28.04 -1.94
C SER A 181 -13.21 -28.46 -0.52
N PHE A 182 -12.75 -27.49 0.29
CA PHE A 182 -12.44 -27.73 1.70
C PHE A 182 -13.68 -28.11 2.52
N LEU A 183 -14.83 -27.45 2.33
CA LEU A 183 -16.06 -27.79 3.07
C LEU A 183 -16.61 -29.18 2.72
N GLU A 184 -16.39 -29.66 1.49
CA GLU A 184 -16.73 -31.03 1.09
C GLU A 184 -15.81 -32.07 1.72
N GLN A 185 -14.56 -31.72 2.01
CA GLN A 185 -13.56 -32.63 2.61
C GLN A 185 -12.79 -31.97 3.79
N PRO A 186 -13.46 -31.65 4.91
CA PRO A 186 -12.90 -30.84 5.99
C PRO A 186 -11.77 -31.52 6.77
N GLN A 187 -11.56 -32.82 6.57
CA GLN A 187 -10.46 -33.59 7.15
C GLN A 187 -9.07 -33.10 6.63
N HIS A 188 -9.04 -32.36 5.52
CA HIS A 188 -7.81 -31.88 4.87
C HIS A 188 -7.38 -30.49 5.35
N THR A 189 -7.19 -30.33 6.65
CA THR A 189 -6.66 -29.08 7.23
C THR A 189 -5.29 -28.71 6.69
N ASP A 190 -4.49 -29.68 6.27
CA ASP A 190 -3.17 -29.45 5.68
C ASP A 190 -3.26 -28.72 4.34
N ALA A 191 -4.23 -29.07 3.50
CA ALA A 191 -4.45 -28.37 2.23
C ALA A 191 -4.87 -26.91 2.47
N LEU A 192 -5.75 -26.68 3.46
CA LEU A 192 -6.13 -25.33 3.89
C LEU A 192 -4.92 -24.53 4.38
N ASN A 193 -4.05 -25.14 5.19
CA ASN A 193 -2.81 -24.52 5.66
C ASN A 193 -1.88 -24.15 4.52
N THR A 194 -1.63 -25.06 3.58
CA THR A 194 -0.76 -24.80 2.43
C THR A 194 -1.29 -23.63 1.61
N TYR A 195 -2.61 -23.59 1.34
CA TYR A 195 -3.21 -22.50 0.59
C TYR A 195 -3.10 -21.16 1.33
N LEU A 196 -3.52 -21.11 2.60
CA LEU A 196 -3.50 -19.88 3.39
C LEU A 196 -2.06 -19.37 3.61
N MET A 197 -1.10 -20.28 3.77
CA MET A 197 0.30 -19.91 3.93
C MET A 197 0.84 -19.32 2.63
N ALA A 198 0.57 -19.96 1.50
CA ALA A 198 1.01 -19.47 0.19
C ALA A 198 0.37 -18.13 -0.21
N LYS A 199 -0.92 -17.93 0.09
CA LYS A 199 -1.66 -16.72 -0.31
C LYS A 199 -1.56 -15.57 0.68
N PHE A 200 -1.55 -15.88 1.97
CA PHE A 200 -1.71 -14.87 3.01
C PHE A 200 -0.60 -14.91 4.07
N GLY A 201 0.27 -15.92 4.06
CA GLY A 201 1.34 -16.08 5.06
C GLY A 201 0.81 -16.51 6.43
N MET A 202 -0.33 -17.22 6.48
CA MET A 202 -0.96 -17.64 7.73
C MET A 202 -1.46 -19.08 7.67
N ASP A 203 -1.66 -19.69 8.83
CA ASP A 203 -2.28 -21.00 8.95
C ASP A 203 -3.79 -20.91 9.26
N HIS A 204 -4.48 -22.05 9.26
CA HIS A 204 -5.91 -22.12 9.60
C HIS A 204 -6.23 -21.64 11.02
N ARG A 205 -5.28 -21.68 11.96
CA ARG A 205 -5.49 -21.22 13.35
C ARG A 205 -5.55 -19.71 13.43
N SER A 206 -4.80 -19.06 12.54
CA SER A 206 -4.72 -17.60 12.42
C SER A 206 -5.77 -17.04 11.44
N PHE A 207 -6.48 -17.91 10.70
CA PHE A 207 -7.51 -17.50 9.74
C PHE A 207 -8.72 -16.88 10.46
N PRO A 208 -9.01 -15.58 10.26
CA PRO A 208 -10.03 -14.87 11.05
C PRO A 208 -11.46 -15.37 10.88
N TYR A 209 -11.75 -16.11 9.79
CA TYR A 209 -13.09 -16.59 9.45
C TYR A 209 -13.24 -18.11 9.61
N ILE A 210 -12.30 -18.78 10.30
CA ILE A 210 -12.32 -20.25 10.42
C ILE A 210 -13.57 -20.75 11.16
N GLN A 211 -14.03 -20.05 12.19
CA GLN A 211 -15.20 -20.45 12.96
C GLN A 211 -16.48 -20.32 12.13
N GLU A 212 -16.63 -19.21 11.41
CA GLU A 212 -17.75 -19.00 10.49
C GLU A 212 -17.75 -19.99 9.34
N LEU A 213 -16.56 -20.32 8.81
CA LEU A 213 -16.40 -21.32 7.76
C LEU A 213 -16.84 -22.72 8.23
N LEU A 214 -16.43 -23.14 9.43
CA LEU A 214 -16.85 -24.42 10.01
C LEU A 214 -18.33 -24.44 10.37
N ALA A 215 -18.90 -23.31 10.79
CA ALA A 215 -20.33 -23.20 11.12
C ALA A 215 -21.24 -23.40 9.89
N ILE A 216 -20.75 -23.10 8.68
CA ILE A 216 -21.51 -23.28 7.43
C ILE A 216 -21.20 -24.60 6.71
N GLN A 217 -20.49 -25.54 7.34
CA GLN A 217 -20.11 -26.81 6.72
C GLN A 217 -21.31 -27.61 6.17
N SER A 218 -22.46 -27.55 6.85
CA SER A 218 -23.69 -28.21 6.40
C SER A 218 -24.55 -27.36 5.46
N GLN A 219 -24.11 -26.13 5.14
CA GLN A 219 -24.84 -25.12 4.38
C GLN A 219 -23.88 -24.37 3.43
N PRO A 220 -23.24 -25.06 2.47
CA PRO A 220 -22.21 -24.50 1.59
C PRO A 220 -22.71 -23.35 0.71
N GLU A 221 -24.03 -23.23 0.50
CA GLU A 221 -24.67 -22.10 -0.17
C GLU A 221 -24.45 -20.75 0.54
N LYS A 222 -24.11 -20.77 1.84
CA LYS A 222 -23.80 -19.56 2.63
C LYS A 222 -22.38 -19.04 2.46
N LEU A 223 -21.51 -19.77 1.76
CA LEU A 223 -20.10 -19.41 1.61
C LEU A 223 -19.92 -18.11 0.84
N GLU A 224 -20.71 -17.88 -0.20
CA GLU A 224 -20.65 -16.64 -0.99
C GLU A 224 -21.01 -15.43 -0.13
N ALA A 225 -22.04 -15.55 0.71
CA ALA A 225 -22.42 -14.50 1.64
C ALA A 225 -21.34 -14.25 2.71
N LEU A 226 -20.64 -15.30 3.16
CA LEU A 226 -19.50 -15.17 4.07
C LEU A 226 -18.35 -14.41 3.43
N LEU A 227 -17.99 -14.72 2.17
CA LEU A 227 -16.93 -14.02 1.46
C LEU A 227 -17.32 -12.58 1.13
N GLU A 228 -18.57 -12.34 0.77
CA GLU A 228 -19.06 -10.98 0.53
C GLU A 228 -19.05 -10.16 1.83
N LYS A 229 -19.43 -10.79 2.95
CA LYS A 229 -19.25 -10.20 4.28
C LYS A 229 -17.77 -9.92 4.55
N ALA A 230 -16.86 -10.86 4.31
CA ALA A 230 -15.42 -10.66 4.54
C ALA A 230 -14.84 -9.52 3.70
N ARG A 231 -15.31 -9.37 2.45
CA ARG A 231 -14.94 -8.27 1.54
C ARG A 231 -15.40 -6.91 2.05
N LEU A 232 -16.58 -6.86 2.69
CA LEU A 232 -17.21 -5.62 3.16
C LEU A 232 -16.90 -5.29 4.64
N SER A 233 -16.64 -6.27 5.48
CA SER A 233 -16.48 -6.15 6.95
C SER A 233 -15.05 -5.82 7.38
N ALA A 234 -14.19 -5.42 6.46
CA ALA A 234 -13.05 -4.58 6.81
C ALA A 234 -13.48 -3.12 7.09
N VAL A 235 -14.79 -2.82 7.01
CA VAL A 235 -15.46 -1.56 7.37
C VAL A 235 -16.34 -1.73 8.59
#